data_AF-A0A2H4V6Y0-F1
#
_entry.id   AF-A0A2H4V6Y0-F1
#
_cell.length_a   1.000
_cell.length_b   1.000
_cell.length_c   1.000
_cell.angle_alpha   90.00
_cell.angle_beta   90.00
_cell.angle_gamma   90.00
#
_symmetry.space_group_name_H-M   'P 1'
#
loop_
_entity.id
_entity.type
_entity.pdbx_description
1 polymer ?
#
loop_
_entity_poly.entity_id
_entity_poly.type
_entity_poly.pdbx_seq_one_letter_code
_entity_poly.pdbx_strand_id
1 'polypeptide(L)' 'FFTTSSEVPNFPEFVVVGMVDGVQMVHYDSNSQRAVPKQDWMNKAAETLPQYWERETGNLKGTQQTFKANIDILKQ' A
#
# COMPACT_ATOMS: atom_id res chain seq x y z
N PHE A 1 5.36 -1.55 -6.31
CA PHE A 1 5.01 -0.32 -7.06
C PHE A 1 4.24 0.61 -6.15
N PHE A 2 4.58 1.91 -6.18
CA PHE A 2 3.88 2.98 -5.48
C PHE A 2 3.29 3.92 -6.52
N THR A 3 2.01 4.25 -6.38
CA THR A 3 1.34 5.24 -7.21
C THR A 3 0.76 6.30 -6.29
N THR A 4 0.97 7.56 -6.63
CA THR A 4 0.35 8.70 -5.97
C THR A 4 -0.29 9.57 -7.03
N SER A 5 -1.52 9.97 -6.81
CA SER A 5 -2.27 10.82 -7.72
C SER A 5 -2.91 11.95 -6.94
N SER A 6 -3.10 13.09 -7.58
CA SER A 6 -3.85 14.20 -7.02
C SER A 6 -4.95 14.59 -8.01
N GLU A 7 -6.15 14.82 -7.49
CA GLU A 7 -7.32 15.29 -8.26
C GLU A 7 -7.75 14.34 -9.40
N VAL A 8 -7.49 13.04 -9.27
CA VAL A 8 -7.99 12.01 -10.19
C VAL A 8 -9.29 11.44 -9.64
N PRO A 9 -10.45 11.68 -10.30
CA PRO A 9 -11.72 11.15 -9.82
C PRO A 9 -11.75 9.62 -9.83
N ASN A 10 -12.41 9.03 -8.84
CA ASN A 10 -12.62 7.57 -8.72
C ASN A 10 -11.34 6.71 -8.65
N PHE A 11 -10.18 7.31 -8.34
CA PHE A 11 -8.94 6.60 -8.12
C PHE A 11 -8.37 6.96 -6.73
N PRO A 12 -7.83 6.01 -5.94
CA PRO A 12 -7.24 6.34 -4.64
C PRO A 12 -6.04 7.27 -4.77
N GLU A 13 -5.90 8.26 -3.89
CA GLU A 13 -4.75 9.19 -3.87
C GLU A 13 -3.41 8.46 -3.73
N PHE A 14 -3.39 7.28 -3.11
CA PHE A 14 -2.20 6.46 -2.96
C PHE A 14 -2.53 4.98 -3.10
N VAL A 15 -1.72 4.25 -3.86
CA VAL A 15 -1.86 2.80 -4.08
C VAL A 15 -0.49 2.13 -4.00
N VAL A 16 -0.43 0.98 -3.34
CA VAL A 16 0.73 0.10 -3.34
C VAL A 16 0.34 -1.28 -3.83
N VAL A 17 1.11 -1.76 -4.81
CA VAL A 17 0.99 -3.11 -5.34
C VAL A 17 2.34 -3.80 -5.18
N GLY A 18 2.36 -4.88 -4.38
CA GLY A 18 3.50 -5.77 -4.24
C GLY A 18 3.38 -6.94 -5.21
N MET A 19 4.45 -7.26 -5.95
CA MET A 19 4.48 -8.32 -6.95
C MET A 19 5.64 -9.28 -6.68
N VAL A 20 5.44 -10.57 -6.94
CA VAL A 20 6.49 -11.60 -7.02
C VAL A 20 6.21 -12.40 -8.29
N ASP A 21 7.20 -12.51 -9.18
CA ASP A 21 7.10 -13.22 -10.47
C ASP A 21 5.86 -12.87 -11.31
N GLY A 22 5.52 -11.57 -11.35
CA GLY A 22 4.35 -11.09 -12.10
C GLY A 22 2.99 -11.35 -11.43
N VAL A 23 2.97 -11.93 -10.23
CA VAL A 23 1.76 -12.17 -9.44
C VAL A 23 1.63 -11.14 -8.33
N GLN A 24 0.45 -10.54 -8.18
CA GLN A 24 0.16 -9.60 -7.11
C GLN A 24 0.06 -10.32 -5.77
N MET A 25 0.95 -9.96 -4.83
CA MET A 25 1.01 -10.54 -3.49
C MET A 25 0.31 -9.68 -2.44
N VAL A 26 0.36 -8.36 -2.57
CA VAL A 26 -0.16 -7.39 -1.59
C VAL A 26 -0.78 -6.21 -2.31
N HIS A 27 -1.89 -5.72 -1.76
CA HIS A 27 -2.54 -4.48 -2.16
C HIS A 27 -2.72 -3.56 -0.97
N TYR A 28 -2.51 -2.27 -1.18
CA TYR A 28 -2.92 -1.21 -0.26
C TYR A 28 -3.45 -0.05 -1.10
N ASP A 29 -4.48 0.63 -0.60
CA ASP A 29 -4.93 1.90 -1.16
C ASP A 29 -5.36 2.86 -0.05
N SER A 30 -5.34 4.16 -0.35
CA SER A 30 -5.66 5.21 0.60
C SER A 30 -7.11 5.24 1.07
N ASN A 31 -8.02 4.51 0.41
CA ASN A 31 -9.43 4.45 0.79
C ASN A 31 -9.64 3.37 1.86
N SER A 32 -9.08 2.17 1.64
CA SER A 32 -9.15 1.07 2.59
C SER A 32 -8.13 1.19 3.73
N GLN A 33 -7.02 1.88 3.47
CA GLN A 33 -5.90 2.09 4.39
C GLN A 33 -5.41 0.83 5.09
N ARG A 34 -5.42 -0.30 4.38
CA ARG A 34 -5.05 -1.60 4.92
C ARG A 34 -4.19 -2.36 3.91
N ALA A 35 -3.10 -2.95 4.38
CA ALA A 35 -2.33 -3.91 3.58
C ALA A 35 -3.11 -5.22 3.52
N VAL A 36 -3.51 -5.64 2.32
CA VAL A 36 -4.30 -6.84 2.08
C VAL A 36 -3.49 -7.83 1.26
N PRO A 37 -3.17 -9.03 1.80
CA PRO A 37 -2.59 -10.10 1.01
C PRO A 37 -3.56 -10.56 -0.07
N LYS A 38 -3.01 -10.87 -1.24
CA LYS A 38 -3.76 -11.34 -2.42
C LYS A 38 -3.51 -12.79 -2.76
N GLN A 39 -2.57 -13.44 -2.09
CA GLN A 39 -2.21 -14.83 -2.30
C GLN A 39 -2.16 -15.59 -0.97
N ASP A 40 -2.60 -16.85 -0.98
CA ASP A 40 -2.66 -17.69 0.23
C ASP A 40 -1.30 -17.91 0.87
N TRP A 41 -0.24 -17.99 0.05
CA TRP A 41 1.12 -18.18 0.54
C TRP A 41 1.62 -16.97 1.36
N MET A 42 1.12 -15.76 1.09
CA MET A 42 1.43 -14.59 1.93
C MET A 42 0.77 -14.68 3.30
N ASN A 43 -0.48 -15.16 3.35
CA ASN A 43 -1.16 -15.38 4.64
C ASN A 43 -0.44 -16.44 5.46
N LYS A 44 -0.12 -17.59 4.86
CA LYS A 44 0.62 -18.68 5.52
C LYS A 44 1.98 -18.23 6.04
N ALA A 45 2.72 -17.44 5.26
CA ALA A 45 4.01 -16.90 5.70
C ALA A 45 3.85 -15.98 6.93
N ALA A 46 2.80 -15.15 6.95
CA ALA A 46 2.52 -14.23 8.04
C ALA A 46 1.99 -14.89 9.32
N GLU A 47 1.47 -16.13 9.27
CA GLU A 47 0.99 -16.86 10.45
C GLU A 47 2.07 -17.03 11.53
N THR A 48 3.33 -17.16 11.13
CA THR A 48 4.48 -17.29 12.04
C THR A 48 5.02 -15.94 12.53
N LEU A 49 4.48 -14.82 12.05
CA LEU A 49 4.90 -13.46 12.36
C LEU A 49 3.72 -12.67 12.92
N PRO A 50 3.47 -12.75 14.25
CA PRO A 50 2.42 -11.98 14.89
C PRO A 50 2.52 -10.49 14.52
N GLN A 51 1.38 -9.85 14.25
CA GLN A 51 1.28 -8.43 13.89
C GLN A 51 1.92 -8.02 12.56
N TYR A 52 2.40 -8.95 11.73
CA TYR A 52 3.03 -8.62 10.44
C TYR A 52 2.15 -7.68 9.60
N TRP A 53 0.89 -8.01 9.36
CA TRP A 53 -0.02 -7.18 8.56
C TRP A 53 -0.36 -5.84 9.20
N GLU A 54 -0.39 -5.77 10.52
CA GLU A 54 -0.59 -4.51 11.24
C GLU A 54 0.60 -3.58 11.04
N ARG A 55 1.82 -4.11 11.19
CA ARG A 55 3.06 -3.38 10.94
C ARG A 55 3.16 -2.93 9.48
N GLU A 56 2.91 -3.82 8.52
CA GLU A 56 2.93 -3.45 7.10
C GLU A 56 1.87 -2.39 6.79
N THR A 57 0.67 -2.49 7.37
CA THR A 57 -0.35 -1.44 7.25
C THR A 57 0.12 -0.10 7.81
N GLY A 58 0.76 -0.11 8.99
CA GLY A 58 1.33 1.10 9.60
C GLY A 58 2.42 1.75 8.73
N ASN A 59 3.34 0.93 8.20
CA ASN A 59 4.40 1.40 7.30
C ASN A 59 3.82 2.06 6.04
N LEU A 60 2.81 1.43 5.43
CA LEU A 60 2.17 1.96 4.22
C LEU A 60 1.33 3.23 4.49
N LYS A 61 0.71 3.35 5.67
CA LYS A 61 0.09 4.61 6.12
C LYS A 61 1.12 5.73 6.25
N GLY A 62 2.27 5.46 6.86
CA GLY A 62 3.36 6.44 6.96
C GLY A 62 3.87 6.85 5.58
N THR A 63 4.09 5.88 4.70
CA THR A 63 4.52 6.12 3.31
C THR A 63 3.50 6.97 2.54
N GLN A 64 2.20 6.70 2.71
CA GLN A 64 1.14 7.51 2.11
C GLN A 64 1.27 8.99 2.51
N GLN A 65 1.51 9.30 3.80
CA GLN A 65 1.65 10.69 4.25
C GLN A 65 2.88 11.37 3.64
N THR A 66 4.00 10.65 3.51
CA THR A 66 5.20 11.17 2.85
C THR A 66 4.93 11.49 1.38
N PHE A 67 4.28 10.59 0.64
CA PHE A 67 3.97 10.83 -0.78
C PHE A 67 2.96 11.96 -0.99
N LYS A 68 2.00 12.11 -0.08
CA LYS A 68 1.08 13.26 -0.08
C LYS A 68 1.83 14.58 0.09
N ALA A 69 2.74 14.68 1.06
CA ALA A 69 3.55 15.88 1.22
C ALA A 69 4.44 16.15 -0.01
N ASN A 70 5.00 15.11 -0.61
CA ASN A 70 5.86 15.24 -1.78
C ASN A 70 5.09 15.75 -3.01
N ILE A 71 3.88 15.24 -3.29
CA ILE A 71 3.10 15.71 -4.43
C ILE A 71 2.66 17.18 -4.25
N ASP A 72 2.36 17.59 -3.01
CA ASP A 72 2.04 18.98 -2.70
C ASP A 72 3.24 19.91 -2.94
N ILE A 73 4.47 19.48 -2.62
CA ILE A 73 5.71 20.21 -2.92
C ILE A 73 5.96 20.26 -4.43
N LEU A 74 5.81 19.14 -5.14
CA LEU A 74 6.06 19.06 -6.58
C LEU A 74 5.06 19.85 -7.43
N LYS A 75 3.89 20.18 -6.86
CA LYS A 75 2.86 21.01 -7.49
C LYS A 75 3.13 22.52 -7.41
N GLN A 76 4.05 22.96 -6.55
CA GLN A 76 4.46 24.36 -6.43
C GLN A 76 5.33 24.79 -7.61
#